data_AF-A0A816A2J2-F1
#
_entry.id   AF-A0A816A2J2-F1
#
_cell.length_a   1.000
_cell.length_b   1.000
_cell.length_c   1.000
_cell.angle_alpha   90.00
_cell.angle_beta   90.00
_cell.angle_gamma   90.00
#
_symmetry.space_group_name_H-M   'P 1'
#
loop_
_entity.id
_entity.type
_entity.pdbx_description
1 polymer ?
#
loop_
_entity_poly.entity_id
_entity_poly.type
_entity_poly.pdbx_seq_one_letter_code
_entity_poly.pdbx_strand_id
1 'polypeptide(L)'
;MESSLYNSIYQRVSSEVNNDEHFCTYLAEICTDSDSHCDDLHDIIDTMFKTSYPNMSDARRQHVIYSLLDLIEENRKKMNEVTDDNVNDEDDIDLSERVERDGECKLCGSNQRITIHHLIPKLILKRMRNSGKESVDVSKYLIEVCRPCHNEIHRIWPHNELAKEYQTVDMILDAPAIQPYLNWKRKRERTA
;
A
#
# COMPACT_ATOMS: atom_id res chain seq x y z
N MET A 1 24.78 -14.49 -0.70
CA MET A 1 23.81 -15.27 0.09
C MET A 1 22.45 -14.88 -0.45
N GLU A 2 21.87 -15.68 -1.34
CA GLU A 2 20.50 -15.47 -1.81
C GLU A 2 19.56 -15.48 -0.60
N SER A 3 18.63 -14.52 -0.53
CA SER A 3 17.73 -14.39 0.61
C SER A 3 16.85 -15.64 0.76
N SER A 4 16.43 -15.97 1.98
CA SER A 4 15.47 -17.07 2.23
C SER A 4 14.18 -16.92 1.42
N LEU A 5 13.81 -15.67 1.11
CA LEU A 5 12.66 -15.32 0.29
C LEU A 5 12.88 -15.67 -1.20
N TYR A 6 14.05 -15.36 -1.76
CA TYR A 6 14.41 -15.69 -3.14
C TYR A 6 14.19 -17.18 -3.46
N ASN A 7 14.76 -18.05 -2.63
CA ASN A 7 14.65 -19.49 -2.78
C ASN A 7 13.19 -19.98 -2.65
N SER A 8 12.41 -19.36 -1.76
CA SER A 8 11.01 -19.74 -1.54
C SER A 8 10.13 -19.37 -2.74
N ILE A 9 10.36 -18.19 -3.33
CA ILE A 9 9.69 -17.74 -4.55
C ILE A 9 10.07 -18.64 -5.71
N TYR A 10 11.37 -18.90 -5.89
CA TYR A 10 11.88 -19.76 -6.95
C TYR A 10 11.20 -21.13 -6.96
N GLN A 11 11.17 -21.81 -5.81
CA GLN A 11 10.56 -23.13 -5.69
C GLN A 11 9.05 -23.12 -5.98
N ARG A 12 8.34 -22.08 -5.51
CA ARG A 12 6.88 -21.94 -5.71
C ARG A 12 6.52 -21.72 -7.17
N VAL A 13 7.31 -20.93 -7.90
CA VAL A 13 7.08 -20.69 -9.33
C VAL A 13 7.50 -21.90 -10.15
N SER A 14 8.62 -22.54 -9.82
CA SER A 14 9.14 -23.71 -10.54
C SER A 14 8.11 -24.83 -10.66
N SER A 15 7.29 -25.07 -9.62
CA SER A 15 6.20 -26.05 -9.66
C SER A 15 5.04 -25.70 -10.60
N GLU A 16 4.91 -24.43 -10.98
CA GLU A 16 3.82 -23.92 -11.81
C GLU A 16 4.22 -23.73 -13.28
N VAL A 17 5.53 -23.57 -13.56
CA VAL A 17 6.06 -23.22 -14.88
C VAL A 17 6.93 -24.31 -15.51
N ASN A 18 6.72 -25.58 -15.17
CA ASN A 18 7.49 -26.72 -15.69
C ASN A 18 9.02 -26.59 -15.50
N ASN A 19 9.46 -25.98 -14.39
CA ASN A 19 10.87 -25.72 -14.08
C ASN A 19 11.60 -24.82 -15.10
N ASP A 20 10.93 -23.80 -15.64
CA ASP A 20 11.59 -22.73 -16.39
C ASP A 20 12.50 -21.90 -15.46
N GLU A 21 13.77 -22.27 -15.42
CA GLU A 21 14.78 -21.68 -14.53
C GLU A 21 14.96 -20.18 -14.78
N HIS A 22 14.87 -19.73 -16.03
CA HIS A 22 15.02 -18.33 -16.40
C HIS A 22 13.85 -17.49 -15.90
N PHE A 23 12.63 -17.97 -16.10
CA PHE A 23 11.44 -17.29 -15.60
C PHE A 23 11.41 -17.26 -14.07
N CYS A 24 11.76 -18.37 -13.41
CA CYS A 24 11.79 -18.46 -11.95
C CYS A 24 12.82 -17.51 -11.34
N THR A 25 14.03 -17.45 -11.92
CA THR A 25 15.11 -16.55 -11.47
C THR A 25 14.68 -15.10 -11.63
N TYR A 26 14.21 -14.73 -12.82
CA TYR A 26 13.83 -13.35 -13.12
C TYR A 26 12.66 -12.86 -12.25
N LEU A 27 11.66 -13.71 -12.03
CA LEU A 27 10.54 -13.38 -11.15
C LEU A 27 11.00 -13.25 -9.69
N ALA A 28 11.86 -14.16 -9.21
CA ALA A 28 12.41 -14.09 -7.85
C ALA A 28 13.25 -12.83 -7.63
N GLU A 29 14.06 -12.42 -8.60
CA GLU A 29 14.81 -11.15 -8.57
C GLU A 29 13.85 -9.95 -8.42
N ILE A 30 12.84 -9.84 -9.30
CA ILE A 30 11.85 -8.74 -9.26
C ILE A 30 11.12 -8.68 -7.91
N CYS A 31 10.72 -9.84 -7.38
CA CYS A 31 9.96 -9.94 -6.14
C CYS A 31 10.81 -9.70 -4.88
N THR A 32 12.14 -9.88 -4.97
CA THR A 32 13.08 -9.59 -3.88
C THR A 32 13.69 -8.20 -3.95
N ASP A 33 13.43 -7.45 -5.02
CA ASP A 33 13.90 -6.08 -5.15
C ASP A 33 13.24 -5.16 -4.11
N SER A 34 14.06 -4.37 -3.44
CA SER A 34 13.71 -3.56 -2.26
C SER A 34 12.88 -2.33 -2.60
N ASP A 35 12.84 -1.95 -3.88
CA ASP A 35 12.21 -0.73 -4.37
C ASP A 35 10.79 -0.95 -4.96
N SER A 36 10.32 -2.20 -5.05
CA SER A 36 9.02 -2.56 -5.65
C SER A 36 7.86 -2.54 -4.63
N HIS A 37 6.86 -1.66 -4.84
CA HIS A 37 5.60 -1.63 -4.06
C HIS A 37 4.72 -2.85 -4.39
N CYS A 38 3.95 -3.32 -3.40
CA CYS A 38 3.17 -4.56 -3.52
C CYS A 38 2.07 -4.50 -4.59
N ASP A 39 1.45 -3.32 -4.78
CA ASP A 39 0.39 -3.12 -5.76
C ASP A 39 0.92 -3.17 -7.19
N ASP A 40 2.17 -2.71 -7.41
CA ASP A 40 2.82 -2.76 -8.72
C ASP A 40 3.29 -4.19 -9.06
N LEU A 41 3.60 -5.01 -8.05
CA LEU A 41 4.07 -6.38 -8.25
C LEU A 41 2.98 -7.29 -8.86
N HIS A 42 1.71 -7.10 -8.52
CA HIS A 42 0.63 -7.91 -9.09
C HIS A 42 0.56 -7.74 -10.61
N ASP A 43 0.49 -6.49 -11.09
CA ASP A 43 0.37 -6.17 -12.51
C ASP A 43 1.61 -6.60 -13.31
N ILE A 44 2.80 -6.43 -12.73
CA ILE A 44 4.07 -6.88 -13.33
C ILE A 44 4.07 -8.40 -13.49
N ILE A 45 3.77 -9.13 -12.41
CA ILE A 45 3.78 -10.60 -12.43
C ILE A 45 2.68 -11.12 -13.36
N ASP A 46 1.46 -10.56 -13.33
CA ASP A 46 0.37 -10.96 -14.23
C ASP A 46 0.73 -10.72 -15.71
N THR A 47 1.38 -9.60 -16.02
CA THR A 47 1.89 -9.31 -17.36
C THR A 47 2.94 -10.33 -17.77
N MET A 48 3.90 -10.65 -16.90
CA MET A 48 4.93 -11.65 -17.16
C MET A 48 4.34 -13.03 -17.43
N PHE A 49 3.37 -13.49 -16.63
CA PHE A 49 2.71 -14.77 -16.87
C PHE A 49 1.89 -14.76 -18.16
N LYS A 50 1.20 -13.67 -18.49
CA LYS A 50 0.45 -13.54 -19.75
C LYS A 50 1.37 -13.59 -20.97
N THR A 51 2.55 -12.99 -20.89
CA THR A 51 3.53 -12.98 -21.99
C THR A 51 4.21 -14.33 -22.15
N SER A 52 4.69 -14.93 -21.06
CA SER A 52 5.47 -16.17 -21.10
C SER A 52 4.60 -17.44 -21.19
N TYR A 53 3.40 -17.43 -20.60
CA TYR A 53 2.49 -18.58 -20.53
C TYR A 53 1.06 -18.20 -20.94
N PRO A 54 0.82 -17.81 -22.21
CA PRO A 54 -0.49 -17.34 -22.67
C PRO A 54 -1.59 -18.42 -22.61
N ASN A 55 -1.22 -19.70 -22.54
CA ASN A 55 -2.15 -20.83 -22.43
C ASN A 55 -2.52 -21.18 -20.98
N MET A 56 -1.94 -20.49 -19.98
CA MET A 56 -2.30 -20.68 -18.57
C MET A 56 -3.67 -20.06 -18.30
N SER A 57 -4.59 -20.82 -17.71
CA SER A 57 -5.93 -20.32 -17.39
C SER A 57 -5.87 -19.15 -16.40
N ASP A 58 -6.77 -18.19 -16.57
CA ASP A 58 -6.83 -16.99 -15.72
C ASP A 58 -6.94 -17.34 -14.23
N ALA A 59 -7.78 -18.34 -13.90
CA ALA A 59 -7.95 -18.80 -12.53
C ALA A 59 -6.66 -19.38 -11.94
N ARG A 60 -5.91 -20.18 -12.72
CA ARG A 60 -4.64 -20.76 -12.27
C ARG A 60 -3.57 -19.68 -12.13
N ARG A 61 -3.45 -18.79 -13.12
CA ARG A 61 -2.50 -17.68 -13.10
C ARG A 61 -2.72 -16.79 -11.88
N GLN A 62 -3.95 -16.36 -11.65
CA GLN A 62 -4.29 -15.53 -10.49
C GLN A 62 -4.03 -16.24 -9.17
N HIS A 63 -4.33 -17.54 -9.06
CA HIS A 63 -4.01 -18.32 -7.86
C HIS A 63 -2.51 -18.32 -7.54
N VAL A 64 -1.66 -18.50 -8.56
CA VAL A 64 -0.20 -18.46 -8.39
C VAL A 64 0.26 -17.08 -7.95
N ILE A 65 -0.26 -16.01 -8.56
CA ILE A 65 0.11 -14.62 -8.24
C ILE A 65 -0.25 -14.29 -6.79
N TYR A 66 -1.50 -14.52 -6.36
CA TYR A 66 -1.90 -14.24 -4.98
C TYR A 66 -1.08 -15.04 -3.98
N SER A 67 -0.82 -16.32 -4.27
CA SER A 67 0.02 -17.14 -3.42
C SER A 67 1.46 -16.63 -3.29
N LEU A 68 2.01 -15.98 -4.31
CA LEU A 68 3.36 -15.38 -4.26
C LEU A 68 3.34 -14.08 -3.46
N LEU A 69 2.33 -13.25 -3.65
CA LEU A 69 2.16 -12.00 -2.90
C LEU A 69 1.98 -12.27 -1.40
N ASP A 70 1.19 -13.28 -1.03
CA ASP A 70 1.04 -13.73 0.36
C ASP A 70 2.39 -14.16 0.96
N LEU A 71 3.16 -14.97 0.23
CA LEU A 71 4.49 -15.42 0.65
C LEU A 71 5.47 -14.25 0.86
N ILE A 72 5.43 -13.26 -0.03
CA ILE A 72 6.26 -12.05 0.07
C ILE A 72 5.85 -11.21 1.29
N GLU A 73 4.55 -11.02 1.51
CA GLU A 73 4.04 -10.28 2.67
C GLU A 73 4.40 -10.98 4.00
N GLU A 74 4.26 -12.30 4.07
CA GLU A 74 4.67 -13.10 5.24
C GLU A 74 6.17 -12.99 5.53
N ASN A 75 7.02 -13.00 4.50
CA ASN A 75 8.46 -12.83 4.70
C ASN A 75 8.83 -11.42 5.13
N ARG A 76 8.15 -10.39 4.59
CA ARG A 76 8.32 -9.00 5.04
C ARG A 76 7.92 -8.85 6.52
N LYS A 77 6.84 -9.49 6.96
CA LYS A 77 6.43 -9.53 8.38
C LYS A 77 7.48 -10.22 9.26
N LYS A 78 7.99 -11.39 8.85
CA LYS A 78 9.03 -12.14 9.59
C LYS A 78 10.35 -11.37 9.70
N MET A 79 10.73 -10.61 8.68
CA MET A 79 11.92 -9.74 8.75
C MET A 79 11.74 -8.58 9.74
N ASN A 80 10.52 -8.04 9.84
CA ASN A 80 10.20 -6.98 10.80
C ASN A 80 10.10 -7.50 12.25
N GLU A 81 9.86 -8.80 12.48
CA GLU A 81 9.85 -9.42 13.82
C GLU A 81 11.26 -9.73 14.38
N VAL A 82 12.31 -9.79 13.54
CA VAL A 82 13.68 -10.17 13.97
C VAL A 82 14.55 -8.96 14.33
N THR A 83 14.12 -7.74 14.05
CA THR A 83 14.83 -6.49 14.39
C THR A 83 14.50 -5.92 15.79
N ASP A 84 13.74 -6.65 16.61
CA ASP A 84 13.21 -6.22 17.92
C ASP A 84 14.20 -6.31 19.09
N ASP A 85 15.48 -5.98 18.87
CA ASP A 85 16.48 -5.85 19.96
C ASP A 85 17.40 -4.61 19.81
N ASN A 86 17.16 -3.72 18.83
CA ASN A 86 17.77 -2.39 18.79
C ASN A 86 16.76 -1.36 18.28
N VAL A 87 15.76 -1.11 19.11
CA VAL A 87 14.81 -0.02 18.96
C VAL A 87 15.54 1.31 19.23
N ASN A 88 15.70 2.13 18.19
CA ASN A 88 15.66 3.58 18.37
C ASN A 88 14.22 3.99 18.07
N ASP A 89 13.51 4.39 19.12
CA ASP A 89 12.07 4.68 19.25
C ASP A 89 11.51 5.84 18.37
N GLU A 90 11.81 5.97 17.06
CA GLU A 90 11.34 7.15 16.29
C GLU A 90 10.66 6.93 14.93
N ASP A 91 10.20 5.73 14.56
CA ASP A 91 9.40 5.56 13.32
C ASP A 91 8.22 4.58 13.49
N ASP A 92 7.40 4.78 14.53
CA ASP A 92 6.12 4.06 14.77
C ASP A 92 4.95 4.68 13.99
N ILE A 93 5.07 4.75 12.65
CA ILE A 93 4.00 5.30 11.78
C ILE A 93 3.32 4.21 10.93
N ASP A 94 3.97 3.06 10.77
CA ASP A 94 3.50 1.98 9.88
C ASP A 94 2.45 1.06 10.53
N LEU A 95 2.41 0.97 11.87
CA LEU A 95 1.38 0.19 12.58
C LEU A 95 0.01 0.91 12.60
N SER A 96 -0.01 2.21 12.33
CA SER A 96 -1.19 3.06 12.49
C SER A 96 -2.23 2.91 11.36
N GLU A 97 -1.82 2.52 10.14
CA GLU A 97 -2.72 2.30 8.99
C GLU A 97 -3.62 1.07 9.15
N ARG A 98 -3.20 0.04 9.89
CA ARG A 98 -3.94 -1.23 10.06
C ARG A 98 -4.83 -1.26 11.30
N VAL A 99 -4.72 -0.27 12.18
CA VAL A 99 -5.52 -0.19 13.41
C VAL A 99 -6.82 0.55 13.11
N GLU A 100 -7.85 -0.20 12.75
CA GLU A 100 -9.22 0.34 12.74
C GLU A 100 -9.63 0.65 14.19
N ARG A 101 -9.87 1.92 14.50
CA ARG A 101 -10.37 2.38 15.80
C ARG A 101 -11.69 3.10 15.66
N ASP A 102 -12.49 3.13 16.72
CA ASP A 102 -13.66 4.01 16.74
C ASP A 102 -13.20 5.46 16.90
N GLY A 103 -13.72 6.36 16.06
CA GLY A 103 -13.36 7.78 16.10
C GLY A 103 -14.19 8.63 15.15
N GLU A 104 -13.97 9.94 15.21
CA GLU A 104 -14.64 10.91 14.35
C GLU A 104 -13.88 11.07 13.03
N CYS A 105 -14.53 10.77 11.90
CA CYS A 105 -13.94 10.98 10.59
C CYS A 105 -13.70 12.47 10.32
N LYS A 106 -12.45 12.87 10.03
CA LYS A 106 -12.08 14.28 9.78
C LYS A 106 -12.67 14.88 8.51
N LEU A 107 -13.23 14.06 7.61
CA LEU A 107 -13.92 14.54 6.42
C LEU A 107 -15.44 14.65 6.62
N CYS A 108 -16.10 13.56 7.00
CA CYS A 108 -17.56 13.55 7.10
C CYS A 108 -18.12 13.85 8.51
N GLY A 109 -17.29 13.88 9.55
CA GLY A 109 -17.70 14.20 10.93
C GLY A 109 -18.52 13.13 11.64
N SER A 110 -18.62 11.92 11.08
CA SER A 110 -19.34 10.81 11.70
C SER A 110 -18.44 10.02 12.65
N ASN A 111 -18.98 9.55 13.77
CA ASN A 111 -18.31 8.63 14.68
C ASN A 111 -18.47 7.18 14.19
N GLN A 112 -17.39 6.58 13.70
CA GLN A 112 -17.37 5.20 13.21
C GLN A 112 -15.94 4.64 13.21
N ARG A 113 -15.75 3.44 12.66
CA ARG A 113 -14.41 2.89 12.41
C ARG A 113 -13.64 3.79 11.44
N ILE A 114 -12.52 4.33 11.92
CA ILE A 114 -11.59 5.18 11.18
C ILE A 114 -10.28 4.44 10.89
N THR A 115 -9.67 4.80 9.78
CA THR A 115 -8.33 4.42 9.34
C THR A 115 -7.48 5.67 9.16
N ILE A 116 -6.16 5.50 9.19
CA ILE A 116 -5.22 6.57 8.88
C ILE A 116 -4.97 6.57 7.37
N HIS A 117 -5.08 7.75 6.75
CA HIS A 117 -4.79 7.97 5.34
C HIS A 117 -3.61 8.94 5.21
N HIS A 118 -2.64 8.59 4.38
CA HIS A 118 -1.47 9.41 4.09
C HIS A 118 -1.72 10.32 2.87
N LEU A 119 -1.75 11.63 3.07
CA LEU A 119 -1.91 12.62 2.00
C LEU A 119 -0.68 12.75 1.11
N ILE A 120 0.49 12.48 1.67
CA ILE A 120 1.74 12.38 0.92
C ILE A 120 2.24 10.94 1.00
N PRO A 121 2.43 10.26 -0.14
CA PRO A 121 2.98 8.91 -0.18
C PRO A 121 4.30 8.78 0.60
N LYS A 122 4.45 7.68 1.34
CA LYS A 122 5.62 7.39 2.18
C LYS A 122 6.95 7.48 1.41
N LEU A 123 6.97 7.07 0.14
CA LEU A 123 8.15 7.18 -0.72
C LEU A 123 8.61 8.63 -0.96
N ILE A 124 7.65 9.57 -1.05
CA ILE A 124 7.94 11.00 -1.17
C ILE A 124 8.46 11.53 0.16
N LEU A 125 7.85 11.15 1.29
CA LEU A 125 8.32 11.53 2.64
C LEU A 125 9.75 11.02 2.92
N LYS A 126 10.06 9.79 2.54
CA LYS A 126 11.42 9.20 2.67
C LYS A 126 12.44 9.97 1.84
N ARG A 127 12.11 10.37 0.60
CA ARG A 127 12.97 11.24 -0.22
C ARG A 127 13.15 12.61 0.40
N MET A 128 12.08 13.22 0.94
CA MET A 128 12.17 14.54 1.59
C MET A 128 13.07 14.50 2.83
N ARG A 129 12.95 13.48 3.68
CA ARG A 129 13.83 13.25 4.84
C ARG A 129 15.30 13.04 4.43
N ASN A 130 15.55 12.29 3.35
CA ASN A 130 16.90 12.01 2.85
C ASN A 130 17.54 13.18 2.08
N SER A 131 16.79 14.26 1.82
CA SER A 131 17.27 15.42 1.07
C SER A 131 18.12 16.40 1.89
N GLY A 132 18.38 16.12 3.17
CA GLY A 132 19.22 16.95 4.05
C GLY A 132 18.64 18.32 4.40
N LYS A 133 17.38 18.59 4.01
CA LYS A 133 16.60 19.74 4.49
C LYS A 133 15.90 19.36 5.80
N GLU A 134 15.58 20.37 6.61
CA GLU A 134 14.94 20.26 7.93
C GLU A 134 14.01 19.05 8.09
N SER A 135 14.06 18.41 9.26
CA SER A 135 13.20 17.27 9.62
C SER A 135 11.74 17.54 9.27
N VAL A 136 11.22 16.83 8.28
CA VAL A 136 9.84 16.97 7.83
C VAL A 136 8.93 16.27 8.85
N ASP A 137 8.07 17.04 9.49
CA ASP A 137 7.01 16.53 10.36
C ASP A 137 5.93 15.84 9.53
N VAL A 138 6.04 14.52 9.46
CA VAL A 138 5.19 13.63 8.69
C VAL A 138 3.77 13.53 9.23
N SER A 139 3.56 13.84 10.52
CA SER A 139 2.25 13.75 11.18
C SER A 139 1.23 14.69 10.56
N LYS A 140 1.70 15.80 9.98
CA LYS A 140 0.88 16.81 9.28
C LYS A 140 0.20 16.29 8.02
N TYR A 141 0.69 15.18 7.46
CA TYR A 141 0.16 14.57 6.25
C TYR A 141 -0.71 13.35 6.54
N LEU A 142 -0.98 13.05 7.82
CA LEU A 142 -1.86 11.96 8.24
C LEU A 142 -3.25 12.50 8.53
N ILE A 143 -4.26 11.79 8.05
CA ILE A 143 -5.66 12.13 8.33
C ILE A 143 -6.44 10.90 8.77
N GLU A 144 -7.31 11.09 9.75
CA GLU A 144 -8.17 10.03 10.27
C GLU A 144 -9.52 10.06 9.56
N VAL A 145 -9.82 9.03 8.79
CA VAL A 145 -11.01 8.99 7.94
C VAL A 145 -11.71 7.66 8.03
N CYS A 146 -13.03 7.64 7.89
CA CYS A 146 -13.73 6.37 7.74
C CYS A 146 -13.42 5.73 6.38
N ARG A 147 -13.53 4.40 6.31
CA ARG A 147 -13.24 3.64 5.10
C ARG A 147 -13.97 4.14 3.83
N PRO A 148 -15.25 4.54 3.88
CA PRO A 148 -15.90 5.16 2.72
C PRO A 148 -15.27 6.48 2.26
N CYS A 149 -14.79 7.32 3.20
CA CYS A 149 -14.12 8.58 2.86
C CYS A 149 -12.69 8.34 2.36
N HIS A 150 -11.99 7.36 2.94
CA HIS A 150 -10.70 6.89 2.44
C HIS A 150 -10.79 6.48 0.96
N ASN A 151 -11.75 5.62 0.62
CA ASN A 151 -11.96 5.17 -0.75
C ASN A 151 -12.32 6.32 -1.69
N GLU A 152 -13.09 7.31 -1.20
CA GLU A 152 -13.47 8.46 -2.00
C GLU A 152 -12.25 9.34 -2.34
N ILE A 153 -11.31 9.53 -1.41
CA ILE A 153 -10.07 10.29 -1.66
C ILE A 153 -9.31 9.68 -2.84
N HIS A 154 -9.07 8.36 -2.84
CA HIS A 154 -8.39 7.68 -3.94
C HIS A 154 -9.20 7.63 -5.23
N ARG A 155 -10.54 7.76 -5.14
CA ARG A 155 -11.40 7.84 -6.33
C ARG A 155 -11.28 9.21 -7.02
N ILE A 156 -11.17 10.28 -6.25
CA ILE A 156 -11.13 11.65 -6.78
C ILE A 156 -9.70 12.01 -7.20
N TRP A 157 -8.71 11.70 -6.37
CA TRP A 157 -7.33 12.14 -6.59
C TRP A 157 -6.35 10.97 -6.60
N PRO A 158 -5.55 10.82 -7.68
CA PRO A 158 -4.39 9.94 -7.65
C PRO A 158 -3.31 10.49 -6.70
N HIS A 159 -2.42 9.60 -6.25
CA HIS A 159 -1.39 9.90 -5.24
C HIS A 159 -0.53 11.15 -5.54
N ASN A 160 -0.19 11.37 -6.82
CA ASN A 160 0.62 12.50 -7.25
C ASN A 160 -0.11 13.85 -7.14
N GLU A 161 -1.42 13.87 -7.41
CA GLU A 161 -2.25 15.06 -7.31
C GLU A 161 -2.50 15.41 -5.84
N LEU A 162 -2.83 14.41 -5.03
CA LEU A 162 -3.04 14.56 -3.59
C LEU A 162 -1.79 15.13 -2.90
N ALA A 163 -0.62 14.57 -3.21
CA ALA A 163 0.65 15.00 -2.64
C ALA A 163 1.09 16.41 -3.06
N LYS A 164 0.54 16.96 -4.14
CA LYS A 164 0.93 18.26 -4.69
C LYS A 164 -0.05 19.37 -4.31
N GLU A 165 -1.34 19.07 -4.32
CA GLU A 165 -2.41 20.08 -4.25
C GLU A 165 -3.30 19.95 -3.00
N TYR A 166 -3.28 18.79 -2.33
CA TYR A 166 -4.18 18.47 -1.21
C TYR A 166 -3.43 17.84 -0.03
N GLN A 167 -2.44 18.56 0.48
CA GLN A 167 -1.49 18.07 1.48
C GLN A 167 -2.03 18.15 2.93
N THR A 168 -3.19 18.76 3.15
CA THR A 168 -3.82 18.91 4.47
C THR A 168 -5.30 18.56 4.43
N VAL A 169 -5.88 18.27 5.61
CA VAL A 169 -7.34 18.08 5.75
C VAL A 169 -8.11 19.29 5.23
N ASP A 170 -7.66 20.50 5.57
CA ASP A 170 -8.34 21.74 5.17
C ASP A 170 -8.36 21.89 3.64
N MET A 171 -7.24 21.57 2.96
CA MET A 171 -7.19 21.59 1.49
C MET A 171 -8.19 20.62 0.87
N ILE A 172 -8.35 19.43 1.45
CA ILE A 172 -9.37 18.47 0.99
C ILE A 172 -10.78 19.00 1.27
N LEU A 173 -11.02 19.53 2.46
CA LEU A 173 -12.33 20.05 2.87
C LEU A 173 -12.77 21.27 2.04
N ASP A 174 -11.84 22.05 1.51
CA ASP A 174 -12.11 23.18 0.63
C ASP A 174 -12.20 22.80 -0.85
N ALA A 175 -11.77 21.58 -1.21
CA ALA A 175 -11.73 21.15 -2.59
C ALA A 175 -13.14 21.00 -3.19
N PRO A 176 -13.46 21.65 -4.33
CA PRO A 176 -14.77 21.55 -4.97
C PRO A 176 -15.16 20.11 -5.36
N ALA A 177 -14.16 19.28 -5.72
CA ALA A 177 -14.37 17.94 -6.22
C ALA A 177 -15.01 16.99 -5.19
N ILE A 178 -14.69 17.14 -3.90
CA ILE A 178 -15.22 16.26 -2.84
C ILE A 178 -16.53 16.77 -2.21
N GLN A 179 -16.89 18.04 -2.44
CA GLN A 179 -18.10 18.65 -1.84
C GLN A 179 -19.40 17.87 -2.13
N PRO A 180 -19.68 17.41 -3.37
CA PRO A 180 -20.91 16.67 -3.66
C PRO A 180 -21.03 15.40 -2.81
N TYR A 181 -19.91 14.68 -2.65
CA TYR A 181 -19.83 13.49 -1.82
C TYR A 181 -20.03 13.82 -0.34
N LEU A 182 -19.32 14.81 0.21
CA LEU A 182 -19.43 15.16 1.64
C LEU A 182 -20.83 15.61 2.01
N ASN A 183 -21.47 16.42 1.16
CA ASN A 183 -22.85 16.87 1.37
C ASN A 183 -23.83 15.71 1.42
N TRP A 184 -23.70 14.74 0.50
CA TRP A 184 -24.51 13.53 0.48
C TRP A 184 -24.23 12.64 1.70
N LYS A 185 -22.96 12.42 2.05
CA LYS A 185 -22.54 11.54 3.15
C LYS A 185 -23.00 12.09 4.49
N ARG A 186 -22.72 13.36 4.79
CA ARG A 186 -23.14 14.05 6.02
C ARG A 186 -24.66 14.03 6.22
N LYS A 187 -25.43 14.16 5.12
CA LYS A 187 -26.89 14.06 5.18
C LYS A 187 -27.36 12.68 5.63
N ARG A 188 -26.73 11.62 5.14
CA ARG A 188 -27.11 10.23 5.48
C ARG A 188 -26.76 9.87 6.91
N GLU A 189 -25.58 10.28 7.38
CA GLU A 189 -25.14 10.00 8.75
C GLU A 189 -25.98 10.74 9.82
N ARG A 190 -26.57 11.90 9.49
CA ARG A 190 -27.51 12.60 10.39
C ARG A 190 -28.88 11.92 10.51
N THR A 191 -29.18 10.97 9.64
CA THR A 191 -30.50 10.30 9.56
C THR A 191 -30.44 8.87 10.12
N ALA A 192 -29.25 8.39 10.49
CA ALA A 192 -29.00 7.10 11.11
C ALA A 192 -28.81 7.27 12.63
#